data_AF-A0A1A3P533-F1
#
_entry.id   AF-A0A1A3P533-F1
#
_cell.length_a   1.000
_cell.length_b   1.000
_cell.length_c   1.000
_cell.angle_alpha   90.00
_cell.angle_beta   90.00
_cell.angle_gamma   90.00
#
_symmetry.space_group_name_H-M   'P 1'
#
loop_
_entity.id
_entity.type
_entity.pdbx_description
1 polymer ?
#
loop_
_entity_poly.entity_id
_entity_poly.type
_entity_poly.pdbx_seq_one_letter_code
_entity_poly.pdbx_strand_id
1 'polypeptide(L)'
;MPRTAADAPRTTPGPLNGQLHALDLDRAAAPLRAILDDLSSRLIADVEMLLTRTAGLAPDELVSLLADALPTMADPVAGAATDFTLSWYENLAPNQRYQPEPPAGHGMPDPAQLAATAGWAVRSPSIGATPTERLTGAATRWVHDAARETVSHNASREGVRYMRHAAAGACAFCRLGATRGAIFKSAAAAIKGHDNCHCVAIPQRPGTRLVLPERYDAWERQYEDATVSLREQGRPVDLRNVLSAMRASEGVG
;
A
#
# COMPACT_ATOMS: atom_id res chain seq x y z
N MET A 1 -20.28 -18.98 -22.82
CA MET A 1 -19.65 -20.07 -23.59
C MET A 1 -18.22 -20.26 -23.03
N PRO A 2 -17.70 -21.48 -22.90
CA PRO A 2 -17.66 -22.22 -21.61
C PRO A 2 -16.29 -22.26 -20.90
N ARG A 3 -16.31 -22.74 -19.64
CA ARG A 3 -15.15 -23.15 -18.82
C ARG A 3 -14.41 -24.34 -19.45
N THR A 4 -13.07 -24.26 -19.49
CA THR A 4 -12.04 -25.33 -19.31
C THR A 4 -10.66 -24.63 -19.38
N ALA A 5 -9.57 -24.98 -18.69
CA ALA A 5 -9.02 -26.25 -18.25
C ALA A 5 -8.44 -26.09 -16.81
N ALA A 6 -8.78 -26.96 -15.85
CA ALA A 6 -8.26 -28.31 -15.60
C ALA A 6 -6.87 -28.31 -14.96
N ASP A 7 -6.85 -28.86 -13.74
CA ASP A 7 -5.74 -29.08 -12.83
C ASP A 7 -4.52 -29.77 -13.47
N ALA A 8 -3.35 -29.26 -13.10
CA ALA A 8 -2.13 -30.07 -13.03
C ALA A 8 -1.75 -30.21 -11.55
N PRO A 9 -1.44 -31.43 -11.05
CA PRO A 9 -1.06 -31.63 -9.66
C PRO A 9 0.26 -30.91 -9.39
N ARG A 10 0.22 -29.93 -8.48
CA ARG A 10 1.42 -29.27 -7.95
C ARG A 10 2.23 -30.31 -7.19
N THR A 11 3.38 -30.70 -7.74
CA THR A 11 4.43 -31.37 -6.97
C THR A 11 4.98 -30.38 -5.96
N THR A 12 4.42 -30.41 -4.75
CA THR A 12 4.98 -29.75 -3.58
C THR A 12 6.28 -30.45 -3.20
N PRO A 13 7.40 -29.73 -2.97
CA PRO A 13 8.50 -30.29 -2.20
C PRO A 13 7.95 -30.71 -0.84
N GLY A 14 8.27 -31.93 -0.41
CA GLY A 14 7.76 -32.53 0.82
C GLY A 14 8.08 -31.69 2.07
N PRO A 15 7.30 -31.86 3.16
CA PRO A 15 7.44 -31.07 4.36
C PRO A 15 8.75 -31.42 5.07
N LEU A 16 9.60 -30.41 5.29
CA LEU A 16 10.62 -30.48 6.32
C LEU A 16 9.89 -30.33 7.67
N ASN A 17 9.67 -31.42 8.39
CA ASN A 17 9.20 -31.48 9.78
C ASN A 17 8.10 -30.47 10.21
N GLY A 18 6.89 -30.64 9.66
CA GLY A 18 5.65 -30.71 10.45
C GLY A 18 5.01 -29.47 11.07
N GLN A 19 5.69 -28.34 11.31
CA GLN A 19 5.05 -27.12 11.86
C GLN A 19 5.35 -25.90 11.02
N LEU A 20 4.30 -25.32 10.42
CA LEU A 20 4.41 -24.00 9.78
C LEU A 20 4.70 -22.94 10.83
N HIS A 21 5.68 -22.08 10.59
CA HIS A 21 5.93 -20.91 11.40
C HIS A 21 4.72 -19.96 11.28
N ALA A 22 4.05 -19.68 12.38
CA ALA A 22 2.92 -18.77 12.41
C ALA A 22 3.40 -17.32 12.42
N LEU A 23 3.09 -16.56 11.38
CA LEU A 23 3.37 -15.13 11.30
C LEU A 23 2.09 -14.35 11.57
N ASP A 24 1.97 -13.82 12.77
CA ASP A 24 0.91 -12.87 13.16
C ASP A 24 1.09 -11.56 12.40
N LEU A 25 0.11 -11.21 11.56
CA LEU A 25 0.25 -10.04 10.68
C LEU A 25 0.24 -8.72 11.44
N ASP A 26 -0.54 -8.61 12.52
CA ASP A 26 -0.58 -7.36 13.31
C ASP A 26 0.75 -7.15 14.03
N ARG A 27 1.29 -8.20 14.66
CA ARG A 27 2.61 -8.15 15.29
C ARG A 27 3.72 -7.88 14.28
N ALA A 28 3.68 -8.55 13.13
CA ALA A 28 4.69 -8.37 12.08
C ALA A 28 4.66 -6.96 11.49
N ALA A 29 3.46 -6.38 11.30
CA ALA A 29 3.30 -5.07 10.69
C ALA A 29 3.56 -3.90 11.64
N ALA A 30 3.32 -4.08 12.95
CA ALA A 30 3.37 -3.00 13.93
C ALA A 30 4.63 -2.13 13.88
N PRO A 31 5.87 -2.68 13.93
CA PRO A 31 7.08 -1.84 13.91
C PRO A 31 7.25 -1.09 12.59
N LEU A 32 6.96 -1.74 11.46
CA LEU A 32 7.02 -1.10 10.16
C LEU A 32 6.01 0.04 10.06
N ARG A 33 4.75 -0.20 10.42
CA ARG A 33 3.71 0.82 10.35
C ARG A 33 4.03 2.02 11.23
N ALA A 34 4.49 1.81 12.46
CA ALA A 34 4.85 2.89 13.37
C ALA A 34 5.94 3.81 12.79
N ILE A 35 6.98 3.23 12.18
CA ILE A 35 8.04 4.03 11.54
C ILE A 35 7.53 4.78 10.30
N LEU A 36 6.71 4.13 9.47
CA LEU A 36 6.14 4.80 8.29
C LEU A 36 5.20 5.94 8.69
N ASP A 37 4.45 5.80 9.79
CA ASP A 37 3.56 6.85 10.30
C ASP A 37 4.37 8.04 10.88
N ASP A 38 5.49 7.79 11.57
CA ASP A 38 6.42 8.85 12.03
C ASP A 38 7.07 9.60 10.86
N LEU A 39 7.62 8.86 9.88
CA LEU A 39 8.23 9.44 8.68
C LEU A 39 7.21 10.25 7.86
N SER A 40 5.98 9.74 7.74
CA SER A 40 4.89 10.45 7.07
C SER A 40 4.55 11.75 7.80
N SER A 41 4.46 11.71 9.13
CA SER A 41 4.15 12.89 9.96
C SER A 41 5.22 13.99 9.84
N ARG A 42 6.50 13.62 9.73
CA ARG A 42 7.60 14.57 9.46
C ARG A 42 7.46 15.23 8.09
N LEU A 43 7.26 14.43 7.04
CA LEU A 43 7.11 14.97 5.68
C LEU A 43 5.86 15.84 5.56
N ILE A 44 4.76 15.46 6.20
CA ILE A 44 3.53 16.27 6.28
C ILE A 44 3.82 17.63 6.91
N ALA A 45 4.49 17.66 8.06
CA ALA A 45 4.84 18.92 8.73
C ALA A 45 5.73 19.82 7.86
N ASP A 46 6.69 19.23 7.13
CA ASP A 46 7.55 19.98 6.21
C ASP A 46 6.76 20.56 5.02
N VAL A 47 5.81 19.80 4.46
CA VAL A 47 4.91 20.24 3.39
C VAL A 47 3.99 21.37 3.88
N GLU A 48 3.38 21.23 5.06
CA GLU A 48 2.51 22.24 5.65
C GLU A 48 3.28 23.54 5.94
N MET A 49 4.49 23.43 6.47
CA MET A 49 5.37 24.56 6.71
C MET A 49 5.74 25.28 5.40
N LEU A 50 6.07 24.52 4.34
CA LEU A 50 6.36 25.09 3.03
C LEU A 50 5.16 25.88 2.50
N LEU A 51 3.98 25.26 2.46
CA LEU A 51 2.75 25.88 1.98
C LEU A 51 2.37 27.13 2.78
N THR A 52 2.57 27.10 4.09
CA THR A 52 2.34 28.26 4.97
C THR A 52 3.28 29.43 4.63
N ARG A 53 4.57 29.15 4.40
CA ARG A 53 5.56 30.18 4.05
C ARG A 53 5.37 30.75 2.64
N THR A 54 4.78 29.98 1.74
CA THR A 54 4.50 30.39 0.37
C THR A 54 3.06 30.86 0.18
N ALA A 55 2.34 31.13 1.27
CA ALA A 55 0.98 31.64 1.21
C ALA A 55 0.96 32.98 0.44
N GLY A 56 0.14 33.04 -0.62
CA GLY A 56 -0.01 34.23 -1.46
C GLY A 56 0.77 34.21 -2.78
N LEU A 57 1.61 33.20 -3.03
CA LEU A 57 2.18 33.01 -4.37
C LEU A 57 1.08 32.75 -5.41
N ALA A 58 1.32 33.19 -6.66
CA ALA A 58 0.45 32.82 -7.76
C ALA A 58 0.49 31.29 -8.00
N PRO A 59 -0.57 30.66 -8.51
CA PRO A 59 -0.63 29.21 -8.68
C PRO A 59 0.54 28.61 -9.46
N ASP A 60 0.99 29.26 -10.55
CA ASP A 60 2.09 28.74 -11.36
C ASP A 60 3.46 28.90 -10.67
N GLU A 61 3.66 29.98 -9.91
CA GLU A 61 4.86 30.16 -9.08
C GLU A 61 4.93 29.12 -7.98
N LEU A 62 3.80 28.85 -7.31
CA LEU A 62 3.69 27.81 -6.28
C LEU A 62 3.95 26.42 -6.87
N VAL A 63 3.40 26.10 -8.04
CA VAL A 63 3.66 24.81 -8.69
C VAL A 63 5.13 24.65 -9.05
N SER A 64 5.77 25.69 -9.60
CA SER A 64 7.20 25.63 -9.92
C SER A 64 8.04 25.38 -8.67
N LEU A 65 7.78 26.13 -7.60
CA LEU A 65 8.47 25.97 -6.33
C LEU A 65 8.28 24.57 -5.73
N LEU A 66 7.05 24.05 -5.74
CA LEU A 66 6.76 22.70 -5.24
C LEU A 66 7.41 21.61 -6.10
N ALA A 67 7.46 21.78 -7.42
CA ALA A 67 8.12 20.83 -8.32
C ALA A 67 9.62 20.67 -7.99
N ASP A 68 10.28 21.76 -7.57
CA ASP A 68 11.69 21.73 -7.17
C ASP A 68 11.88 21.23 -5.73
N ALA A 69 10.99 21.63 -4.81
CA ALA A 69 11.11 21.32 -3.38
C ALA A 69 10.73 19.87 -3.03
N LEU A 70 9.64 19.34 -3.60
CA LEU A 70 9.08 18.05 -3.20
C LEU A 70 10.06 16.87 -3.37
N PRO A 71 10.83 16.75 -4.47
CA PRO A 71 11.84 15.70 -4.59
C PRO A 71 12.88 15.74 -3.46
N THR A 72 13.36 16.94 -3.13
CA THR A 72 14.38 17.15 -2.08
C THR A 72 13.84 16.81 -0.68
N MET A 73 12.54 17.07 -0.44
CA MET A 73 11.88 16.75 0.83
C MET A 73 11.55 15.25 0.94
N ALA A 74 11.12 14.64 -0.16
CA ALA A 74 10.59 13.29 -0.15
C ALA A 74 11.67 12.20 -0.25
N ASP A 75 12.80 12.46 -0.91
CA ASP A 75 13.87 11.46 -1.07
C ASP A 75 14.47 10.98 0.27
N PRO A 76 14.83 11.85 1.25
CA PRO A 76 15.38 11.38 2.51
C PRO A 76 14.43 10.50 3.33
N VAL A 77 13.14 10.85 3.37
CA VAL A 77 12.14 10.06 4.10
C VAL A 77 11.83 8.74 3.42
N ALA A 78 11.90 8.69 2.08
CA ALA A 78 11.74 7.46 1.32
C ALA A 78 12.94 6.52 1.42
N GLY A 79 14.16 7.09 1.44
CA GLY A 79 15.38 6.35 1.76
C GLY A 79 15.29 5.71 3.14
N ALA A 80 14.93 6.49 4.17
CA ALA A 80 14.73 5.97 5.52
C ALA A 80 13.64 4.89 5.61
N ALA A 81 12.52 5.08 4.90
CA ALA A 81 11.45 4.08 4.82
C ALA A 81 11.95 2.78 4.15
N THR A 82 12.74 2.90 3.08
CA THR A 82 13.35 1.78 2.37
C THR A 82 14.31 1.02 3.29
N ASP A 83 15.27 1.70 3.91
CA ASP A 83 16.27 1.09 4.79
C ASP A 83 15.64 0.35 5.96
N PHE A 84 14.65 0.98 6.61
CA PHE A 84 13.90 0.32 7.68
C PHE A 84 13.15 -0.90 7.15
N THR A 85 12.52 -0.80 5.97
CA THR A 85 11.79 -1.91 5.36
C THR A 85 12.73 -3.07 5.00
N LEU A 86 13.95 -2.82 4.54
CA LEU A 86 14.95 -3.86 4.26
C LEU A 86 15.31 -4.63 5.54
N SER A 87 15.66 -3.91 6.61
CA SER A 87 15.96 -4.52 7.91
C SER A 87 14.76 -5.31 8.45
N TRP A 88 13.56 -4.73 8.36
CA TRP A 88 12.32 -5.41 8.74
C TRP A 88 12.09 -6.69 7.92
N TYR A 89 12.30 -6.65 6.61
CA TYR A 89 12.07 -7.77 5.70
C TYR A 89 13.02 -8.95 5.97
N GLU A 90 14.28 -8.65 6.29
CA GLU A 90 15.29 -9.61 6.74
C GLU A 90 14.88 -10.23 8.09
N ASN A 91 14.47 -9.41 9.05
CA ASN A 91 14.05 -9.84 10.39
C ASN A 91 12.78 -10.72 10.41
N LEU A 92 11.97 -10.69 9.35
CA LEU A 92 10.85 -11.64 9.20
C LEU A 92 11.30 -13.10 8.97
N ALA A 93 12.55 -13.33 8.55
CA ALA A 93 13.10 -14.67 8.36
C ALA A 93 14.63 -14.70 8.57
N PRO A 94 15.12 -14.51 9.81
CA PRO A 94 16.55 -14.31 10.10
C PRO A 94 17.44 -15.52 9.78
N ASN A 95 16.84 -16.70 9.58
CA ASN A 95 17.55 -17.94 9.26
C ASN A 95 17.61 -18.24 7.75
N GLN A 96 17.08 -17.35 6.91
CA GLN A 96 17.13 -17.52 5.46
C GLN A 96 18.38 -16.86 4.85
N ARG A 97 18.81 -17.38 3.69
CA ARG A 97 19.99 -16.88 2.98
C ARG A 97 19.70 -15.64 2.12
N TYR A 98 18.43 -15.35 1.85
CA TYR A 98 18.06 -14.23 0.99
C TYR A 98 18.38 -12.90 1.69
N GLN A 99 19.11 -12.03 1.00
CA GLN A 99 19.44 -10.68 1.47
C GLN A 99 18.60 -9.67 0.69
N PRO A 100 17.78 -8.84 1.37
CA PRO A 100 16.96 -7.86 0.69
C PRO A 100 17.81 -6.71 0.16
N GLU A 101 17.42 -6.16 -1.00
CA GLU A 101 18.08 -5.02 -1.64
C GLU A 101 17.07 -3.89 -1.88
N PRO A 102 17.54 -2.62 -1.88
CA PRO A 102 16.68 -1.50 -2.19
C PRO A 102 16.23 -1.54 -3.66
N PRO A 103 14.97 -1.21 -3.97
CA PRO A 103 14.59 -0.91 -5.35
C PRO A 103 15.31 0.37 -5.83
N ALA A 104 15.44 0.50 -7.16
CA ALA A 104 15.95 1.73 -7.74
C ALA A 104 15.12 2.95 -7.29
N GLY A 105 15.79 4.05 -6.92
CA GLY A 105 15.15 5.29 -6.47
C GLY A 105 14.32 5.15 -5.18
N HIS A 106 14.64 4.19 -4.30
CA HIS A 106 13.97 4.02 -3.00
C HIS A 106 12.44 3.80 -3.09
N GLY A 107 11.95 3.27 -4.21
CA GLY A 107 10.52 3.08 -4.43
C GLY A 107 9.73 4.38 -4.61
N MET A 108 10.42 5.50 -4.84
CA MET A 108 9.79 6.80 -5.07
C MET A 108 9.27 6.98 -6.48
N PRO A 109 8.22 7.81 -6.68
CA PRO A 109 7.91 8.35 -7.99
C PRO A 109 9.10 9.13 -8.54
N ASP A 110 9.27 9.11 -9.87
CA ASP A 110 10.26 9.97 -10.50
C ASP A 110 9.95 11.47 -10.27
N PRO A 111 10.95 12.37 -10.39
CA PRO A 111 10.73 13.80 -10.18
C PRO A 111 9.61 14.41 -11.04
N ALA A 112 9.38 13.89 -12.25
CA ALA A 112 8.31 14.38 -13.11
C ALA A 112 6.91 14.03 -12.56
N GLN A 113 6.75 12.84 -11.95
CA GLN A 113 5.53 12.45 -11.25
C GLN A 113 5.30 13.30 -9.98
N LEU A 114 6.36 13.66 -9.26
CA LEU A 114 6.26 14.56 -8.10
C LEU A 114 5.82 15.97 -8.55
N ALA A 115 6.42 16.51 -9.61
CA ALA A 115 6.02 17.78 -10.20
C ALA A 115 4.58 17.76 -10.74
N ALA A 116 4.16 16.66 -11.37
CA ALA A 116 2.77 16.47 -11.79
C ALA A 116 1.80 16.45 -10.60
N THR A 117 2.20 15.86 -9.47
CA THR A 117 1.42 15.86 -8.23
C THR A 117 1.26 17.28 -7.69
N ALA A 118 2.32 18.09 -7.68
CA ALA A 118 2.24 19.51 -7.31
C ALA A 118 1.25 20.28 -8.20
N GLY A 119 1.40 20.11 -9.52
CA GLY A 119 0.53 20.73 -10.51
C GLY A 119 -0.94 20.38 -10.31
N TRP A 120 -1.23 19.10 -10.09
CA TRP A 120 -2.59 18.63 -9.80
C TRP A 120 -3.11 19.20 -8.47
N ALA A 121 -2.30 19.17 -7.41
CA ALA A 121 -2.74 19.57 -6.08
C ALA A 121 -3.14 21.04 -6.02
N VAL A 122 -2.35 21.92 -6.64
CA VAL A 122 -2.56 23.38 -6.65
C VAL A 122 -3.66 23.78 -7.61
N ARG A 123 -3.69 23.23 -8.83
CA ARG A 123 -4.63 23.69 -9.88
C ARG A 123 -6.00 23.04 -9.80
N SER A 124 -6.16 21.93 -9.09
CA SER A 124 -7.47 21.29 -8.95
C SER A 124 -8.42 22.15 -8.10
N PRO A 125 -9.70 22.31 -8.49
CA PRO A 125 -10.66 23.09 -7.72
C PRO A 125 -10.72 22.62 -6.27
N SER A 126 -10.74 23.52 -5.29
CA SER A 126 -10.75 23.17 -3.85
C SER A 126 -12.09 22.62 -3.33
N ILE A 127 -12.87 21.97 -4.20
CA ILE A 127 -14.11 21.30 -3.84
C ILE A 127 -13.75 19.92 -3.31
N GLY A 128 -13.99 19.70 -2.01
CA GLY A 128 -13.77 18.42 -1.33
C GLY A 128 -12.35 18.19 -0.78
N ALA A 129 -11.32 18.85 -1.33
CA ALA A 129 -9.97 18.85 -0.76
C ALA A 129 -9.19 20.11 -1.18
N THR A 130 -8.44 20.68 -0.25
CA THR A 130 -7.50 21.79 -0.43
C THR A 130 -6.17 21.31 -1.02
N PRO A 131 -5.33 22.21 -1.56
CA PRO A 131 -3.96 21.85 -1.98
C PRO A 131 -3.16 21.21 -0.84
N THR A 132 -3.30 21.70 0.40
CA THR A 132 -2.67 21.12 1.58
C THR A 132 -3.09 19.67 1.79
N GLU A 133 -4.40 19.39 1.87
CA GLU A 133 -4.90 18.02 2.09
C GLU A 133 -4.46 17.04 0.99
N ARG A 134 -4.33 17.52 -0.25
CA ARG A 134 -3.83 16.70 -1.37
C ARG A 134 -2.35 16.40 -1.23
N LEU A 135 -1.54 17.40 -0.90
CA LEU A 135 -0.09 17.23 -0.77
C LEU A 135 0.27 16.40 0.46
N THR A 136 -0.41 16.57 1.59
CA THR A 136 -0.19 15.74 2.79
C THR A 136 -0.68 14.30 2.57
N GLY A 137 -1.77 14.12 1.82
CA GLY A 137 -2.23 12.82 1.37
C GLY A 137 -1.23 12.11 0.45
N ALA A 138 -0.65 12.84 -0.51
CA ALA A 138 0.41 12.33 -1.38
C ALA A 138 1.71 12.03 -0.62
N ALA A 139 2.11 12.87 0.32
CA ALA A 139 3.27 12.67 1.19
C ALA A 139 3.17 11.35 1.96
N THR A 140 2.02 11.10 2.60
CA THR A 140 1.73 9.81 3.27
C THR A 140 1.87 8.67 2.26
N ARG A 141 1.27 8.81 1.07
CA ARG A 141 1.32 7.77 0.05
C ARG A 141 2.76 7.46 -0.37
N TRP A 142 3.62 8.44 -0.58
CA TRP A 142 5.01 8.23 -1.01
C TRP A 142 5.83 7.44 0.01
N VAL A 143 5.76 7.80 1.29
CA VAL A 143 6.48 7.08 2.36
C VAL A 143 6.03 5.62 2.44
N HIS A 144 4.71 5.38 2.40
CA HIS A 144 4.22 4.00 2.44
C HIS A 144 4.42 3.25 1.11
N ASP A 145 4.45 3.92 -0.04
CA ASP A 145 4.77 3.31 -1.34
C ASP A 145 6.25 2.89 -1.38
N ALA A 146 7.19 3.67 -0.84
CA ALA A 146 8.60 3.27 -0.72
C ALA A 146 8.75 1.92 0.00
N ALA A 147 8.03 1.73 1.12
CA ALA A 147 8.00 0.45 1.82
C ALA A 147 7.33 -0.67 1.00
N ARG A 148 6.17 -0.41 0.39
CA ARG A 148 5.45 -1.41 -0.42
C ARG A 148 6.27 -1.85 -1.64
N GLU A 149 6.93 -0.93 -2.32
CA GLU A 149 7.81 -1.21 -3.45
C GLU A 149 9.05 -1.99 -2.99
N THR A 150 9.61 -1.67 -1.83
CA THR A 150 10.72 -2.45 -1.25
C THR A 150 10.33 -3.91 -0.99
N VAL A 151 9.17 -4.15 -0.39
CA VAL A 151 8.65 -5.51 -0.17
C VAL A 151 8.35 -6.21 -1.49
N SER A 152 7.73 -5.50 -2.43
CA SER A 152 7.35 -6.04 -3.73
C SER A 152 8.56 -6.42 -4.58
N HIS A 153 9.57 -5.55 -4.62
CA HIS A 153 10.86 -5.78 -5.26
C HIS A 153 11.54 -7.04 -4.70
N ASN A 154 11.63 -7.13 -3.38
CA ASN A 154 12.27 -8.25 -2.73
C ASN A 154 11.46 -9.55 -2.82
N ALA A 155 10.14 -9.49 -2.73
CA ALA A 155 9.29 -10.67 -2.93
C ALA A 155 9.46 -11.23 -4.34
N SER A 156 9.54 -10.37 -5.36
CA SER A 156 9.79 -10.78 -6.73
C SER A 156 11.16 -11.43 -6.90
N ARG A 157 12.22 -10.86 -6.29
CA ARG A 157 13.59 -11.39 -6.35
C ARG A 157 13.77 -12.70 -5.57
N GLU A 158 13.14 -12.79 -4.40
CA GLU A 158 13.11 -14.00 -3.56
C GLU A 158 12.22 -15.10 -4.16
N GLY A 159 11.34 -14.77 -5.11
CA GLY A 159 10.41 -15.72 -5.73
C GLY A 159 9.22 -16.08 -4.85
N VAL A 160 8.88 -15.22 -3.89
CA VAL A 160 7.75 -15.41 -2.95
C VAL A 160 6.57 -14.51 -3.31
N ARG A 161 5.42 -14.81 -2.74
CA ARG A 161 4.24 -13.93 -2.85
C ARG A 161 4.20 -12.98 -1.68
N TYR A 162 3.43 -11.92 -1.81
CA TYR A 162 3.12 -11.03 -0.70
C TYR A 162 1.63 -10.70 -0.67
N MET A 163 1.16 -10.27 0.49
CA MET A 163 -0.19 -9.75 0.69
C MET A 163 -0.16 -8.30 1.13
N ARG A 164 -1.27 -7.60 0.93
CA ARG A 164 -1.53 -6.34 1.60
C ARG A 164 -2.05 -6.62 3.00
N HIS A 165 -1.54 -5.90 3.99
CA HIS A 165 -2.05 -5.92 5.35
C HIS A 165 -2.52 -4.52 5.74
N ALA A 166 -3.83 -4.40 5.93
CA ALA A 166 -4.51 -3.15 6.20
C ALA A 166 -4.69 -2.90 7.71
N ALA A 167 -4.58 -1.63 8.11
CA ALA A 167 -4.89 -1.15 9.46
C ALA A 167 -6.40 -1.29 9.77
N ALA A 168 -6.79 -1.24 11.05
CA ALA A 168 -8.19 -1.43 11.45
C ALA A 168 -9.15 -0.40 10.82
N GLY A 169 -8.75 0.88 10.74
CA GLY A 169 -9.53 1.96 10.12
C GLY A 169 -9.34 2.09 8.60
N ALA A 170 -8.94 1.03 7.90
CA ALA A 170 -8.61 1.11 6.48
C ALA A 170 -9.85 1.28 5.59
N CYS A 171 -9.69 2.02 4.48
CA CYS A 171 -10.74 2.20 3.49
C CYS A 171 -11.10 0.88 2.77
N ALA A 172 -12.28 0.84 2.14
CA ALA A 172 -12.77 -0.32 1.39
C ALA A 172 -11.75 -0.93 0.41
N PHE A 173 -10.92 -0.12 -0.24
CA PHE A 173 -9.88 -0.60 -1.16
C PHE A 173 -8.79 -1.41 -0.45
N CYS A 174 -8.31 -0.90 0.69
CA CYS A 174 -7.30 -1.60 1.48
C CYS A 174 -7.86 -2.86 2.12
N ARG A 175 -9.12 -2.83 2.58
CA ARG A 175 -9.80 -4.01 3.14
C ARG A 175 -9.95 -5.11 2.08
N LEU A 176 -10.46 -4.76 0.90
CA LEU A 176 -10.55 -5.68 -0.24
C LEU A 176 -9.18 -6.25 -0.64
N GLY A 177 -8.14 -5.41 -0.64
CA GLY A 177 -6.79 -5.87 -0.93
C GLY A 177 -6.25 -6.85 0.12
N ALA A 178 -6.64 -6.68 1.38
CA ALA A 178 -6.13 -7.47 2.50
C ALA A 178 -6.79 -8.83 2.64
N THR A 179 -8.06 -8.97 2.27
CA THR A 179 -8.79 -10.25 2.31
C THR A 179 -8.39 -11.23 1.20
N ARG A 180 -7.66 -10.77 0.17
CA ARG A 180 -7.20 -11.64 -0.93
C ARG A 180 -6.04 -12.57 -0.56
N GLY A 181 -5.41 -12.38 0.59
CA GLY A 181 -4.21 -13.11 0.98
C GLY A 181 -2.99 -12.81 0.10
N ALA A 182 -1.98 -13.68 0.16
CA ALA A 182 -0.71 -13.46 -0.53
C ALA A 182 -0.77 -13.88 -2.00
N ILE A 183 -1.40 -13.06 -2.81
CA ILE A 183 -1.58 -13.32 -4.25
C ILE A 183 -0.60 -12.56 -5.13
N PHE A 184 0.00 -11.47 -4.61
CA PHE A 184 0.83 -10.57 -5.39
C PHE A 184 2.23 -11.15 -5.59
N LYS A 185 2.79 -10.97 -6.79
CA LYS A 185 4.13 -11.42 -7.17
C LYS A 185 5.10 -10.27 -7.47
N SER A 186 4.58 -9.10 -7.80
CA SER A 186 5.35 -7.90 -8.19
C SER A 186 4.49 -6.64 -8.05
N ALA A 187 5.09 -5.47 -8.24
CA ALA A 187 4.43 -4.18 -8.11
C ALA A 187 3.39 -3.99 -9.21
N ALA A 188 3.71 -4.41 -10.44
CA ALA A 188 2.78 -4.40 -11.57
C ALA A 188 1.54 -5.26 -11.34
N ALA A 189 1.64 -6.31 -10.52
CA ALA A 189 0.51 -7.15 -10.14
C ALA A 189 -0.32 -6.56 -8.98
N ALA A 190 0.22 -5.56 -8.28
CA ALA A 190 -0.47 -4.86 -7.20
C ALA A 190 -1.07 -3.54 -7.69
N ILE A 191 -2.21 -3.19 -7.11
CA ILE A 191 -2.77 -1.85 -7.30
C ILE A 191 -2.01 -0.90 -6.35
N LYS A 192 -1.60 0.29 -6.81
CA LYS A 192 -0.88 1.30 -6.00
C LYS A 192 -1.70 1.77 -4.79
N GLY A 193 -1.03 2.30 -3.77
CA GLY A 193 -1.70 2.96 -2.65
C GLY A 193 -2.49 4.21 -3.09
N HIS A 194 -3.52 4.58 -2.32
CA HIS A 194 -4.18 5.87 -2.45
C HIS A 194 -3.57 6.88 -1.46
N ASP A 195 -3.97 8.14 -1.56
CA ASP A 195 -3.58 9.18 -0.59
C ASP A 195 -4.11 8.82 0.81
N ASN A 196 -3.34 9.11 1.87
CA ASN A 196 -3.64 8.71 3.26
C ASN A 196 -3.71 7.17 3.49
N CYS A 197 -2.94 6.38 2.74
CA CYS A 197 -2.96 4.92 2.83
C CYS A 197 -1.86 4.33 3.74
N HIS A 198 -2.27 3.80 4.91
CA HIS A 198 -1.38 3.19 5.92
C HIS A 198 -1.21 1.66 5.79
N CYS A 199 -1.58 1.08 4.65
CA CYS A 199 -1.40 -0.36 4.44
C CYS A 199 0.08 -0.71 4.19
N VAL A 200 0.50 -1.89 4.66
CA VAL A 200 1.85 -2.42 4.43
C VAL A 200 1.77 -3.69 3.59
N ALA A 201 2.86 -4.05 2.93
CA ALA A 201 2.99 -5.32 2.22
C ALA A 201 3.72 -6.33 3.11
N ILE A 202 3.31 -7.59 3.12
CA ILE A 202 3.92 -8.64 3.94
C ILE A 202 4.21 -9.87 3.07
N PRO A 203 5.47 -10.35 2.98
CA PRO A 203 5.82 -11.54 2.20
C PRO A 203 5.29 -12.81 2.87
N GLN A 204 4.89 -13.79 2.06
CA GLN A 204 4.59 -15.14 2.47
C GLN A 204 5.65 -16.11 1.94
N ARG A 205 6.55 -16.52 2.82
CA ARG A 205 7.62 -17.47 2.52
C ARG A 205 7.15 -18.93 2.66
N PRO A 206 7.79 -19.87 1.96
CA PRO A 206 7.56 -21.29 2.19
C PRO A 206 7.76 -21.64 3.67
N GLY A 207 6.85 -22.46 4.22
CA GLY A 207 6.88 -22.81 5.64
C GLY A 207 6.23 -21.78 6.58
N THR A 208 5.74 -20.64 6.08
CA THR A 208 5.04 -19.64 6.89
C THR A 208 3.52 -19.71 6.72
N ARG A 209 2.79 -19.84 7.82
CA ARG A 209 1.34 -19.64 7.89
C ARG A 209 1.06 -18.23 8.36
N LEU A 210 0.36 -17.44 7.55
CA LEU A 210 -0.10 -16.12 7.96
C LEU A 210 -1.29 -16.27 8.91
N VAL A 211 -1.22 -15.61 10.06
CA VAL A 211 -2.33 -15.52 11.02
C VAL A 211 -3.02 -14.18 10.76
N LEU A 212 -4.20 -14.26 10.15
CA LEU A 212 -4.99 -13.09 9.78
C LEU A 212 -5.69 -12.52 11.02
N PRO A 213 -5.85 -11.19 11.13
CA PRO A 213 -6.63 -10.60 12.21
C PRO A 213 -8.13 -10.88 12.04
N GLU A 214 -8.84 -11.09 13.16
CA GLU A 214 -10.29 -11.41 13.18
C GLU A 214 -11.15 -10.40 12.39
N ARG A 215 -10.75 -9.11 12.38
CA ARG A 215 -11.46 -8.06 11.62
C ARG A 215 -11.56 -8.36 10.12
N TYR A 216 -10.73 -9.24 9.58
CA TYR A 216 -10.75 -9.60 8.15
C TYR A 216 -12.00 -10.39 7.80
N ASP A 217 -12.58 -11.14 8.74
CA ASP A 217 -13.82 -11.90 8.53
C ASP A 217 -15.00 -10.96 8.22
N ALA A 218 -15.07 -9.81 8.91
CA ALA A 218 -16.08 -8.80 8.64
C ALA A 218 -15.88 -8.16 7.25
N TRP A 219 -14.63 -7.96 6.83
CA TRP A 219 -14.31 -7.37 5.54
C TRP A 219 -14.54 -8.33 4.38
N GLU A 220 -14.36 -9.62 4.60
CA GLU A 220 -14.71 -10.67 3.65
C GLU A 220 -16.22 -10.72 3.44
N ARG A 221 -17.01 -10.70 4.51
CA ARG A 221 -18.47 -10.59 4.43
C ARG A 221 -18.92 -9.34 3.67
N GLN A 222 -18.33 -8.17 3.93
CA GLN A 222 -18.64 -6.95 3.18
C GLN A 222 -18.38 -7.10 1.67
N TYR A 223 -17.32 -7.80 1.27
CA TYR A 223 -17.03 -8.07 -0.13
C TYR A 223 -18.05 -9.04 -0.75
N GLU A 224 -18.44 -10.09 -0.01
CA GLU A 224 -19.45 -11.06 -0.42
C GLU A 224 -20.81 -10.38 -0.62
N ASP A 225 -21.27 -9.61 0.36
CA ASP A 225 -22.53 -8.86 0.34
C ASP A 225 -22.56 -7.87 -0.83
N ALA A 226 -21.47 -7.12 -1.03
CA ALA A 226 -21.32 -6.21 -2.17
C ALA A 226 -21.44 -6.96 -3.50
N THR A 227 -20.83 -8.14 -3.60
CA THR A 227 -20.85 -8.96 -4.82
C THR A 227 -22.24 -9.53 -5.09
N VAL A 228 -22.94 -10.02 -4.06
CA VAL A 228 -24.31 -10.52 -4.16
C VAL A 228 -25.25 -9.39 -4.60
N SER A 229 -25.20 -8.25 -3.91
CA SER A 229 -26.04 -7.10 -4.21
C SER A 229 -25.87 -6.59 -5.64
N LEU A 230 -24.62 -6.52 -6.14
CA LEU A 230 -24.36 -6.14 -7.53
C LEU A 230 -24.96 -7.12 -8.54
N ARG A 231 -24.88 -8.42 -8.28
CA ARG A 231 -25.47 -9.46 -9.15
C ARG A 231 -26.99 -9.37 -9.19
N GLU A 232 -27.63 -9.18 -8.04
CA GLU A 232 -29.08 -9.00 -7.94
C GLU A 232 -29.57 -7.76 -8.69
N GLN A 233 -28.78 -6.69 -8.68
CA GLN A 233 -29.05 -5.46 -9.44
C GLN A 233 -28.70 -5.58 -10.94
N GLY A 234 -28.18 -6.73 -11.40
CA GLY A 234 -27.72 -6.90 -12.78
C GLY A 234 -26.50 -6.01 -13.14
N ARG A 235 -25.75 -5.53 -12.14
CA ARG A 235 -24.59 -4.66 -12.33
C ARG A 235 -23.29 -5.48 -12.46
N PRO A 236 -22.30 -5.01 -13.24
CA PRO A 236 -21.00 -5.67 -13.33
C PRO A 236 -20.28 -5.75 -11.98
N VAL A 237 -19.78 -6.94 -11.63
CA VAL A 237 -18.91 -7.16 -10.46
C VAL A 237 -17.47 -6.81 -10.84
N ASP A 238 -17.22 -5.52 -11.03
CA ASP A 238 -15.87 -4.98 -11.25
C ASP A 238 -15.36 -4.25 -10.00
N LEU A 239 -14.07 -3.93 -9.98
CA LEU A 239 -13.42 -3.28 -8.84
C LEU A 239 -14.13 -1.98 -8.43
N ARG A 240 -14.55 -1.15 -9.40
CA ARG A 240 -15.16 0.14 -9.11
C ARG A 240 -16.52 -0.04 -8.43
N ASN A 241 -17.35 -0.93 -8.96
CA ASN A 241 -18.67 -1.21 -8.42
C ASN A 241 -18.59 -1.88 -7.05
N VAL A 242 -17.68 -2.84 -6.87
CA VAL A 242 -17.46 -3.50 -5.57
C VAL A 242 -17.03 -2.49 -4.52
N LEU A 243 -16.03 -1.64 -4.81
CA LEU A 243 -15.59 -0.61 -3.85
C LEU A 243 -16.68 0.41 -3.54
N SER A 244 -17.52 0.76 -4.52
CA SER A 244 -18.66 1.64 -4.29
C SER A 244 -19.68 1.02 -3.35
N ALA A 245 -20.01 -0.25 -3.53
CA ALA A 245 -20.95 -0.97 -2.68
C ALA A 245 -20.40 -1.18 -1.26
N MET A 246 -19.12 -1.56 -1.13
CA MET A 246 -18.46 -1.71 0.17
C MET A 246 -18.41 -0.40 0.98
N ARG A 247 -18.27 0.76 0.32
CA ARG A 247 -18.33 2.08 0.98
C ARG A 247 -19.75 2.42 1.44
N ALA A 248 -20.76 2.09 0.63
CA ALA A 248 -22.16 2.35 0.98
C ALA A 248 -22.57 1.57 2.24
N SER A 249 -22.07 0.35 2.44
CA SER A 249 -22.35 -0.45 3.65
C SER A 249 -21.68 0.09 4.93
N GLU A 250 -20.70 1.00 4.82
CA GLU A 250 -20.06 1.61 6.00
C GLU A 250 -20.94 2.66 6.69
N GLY A 251 -21.93 3.22 5.97
CA GLY A 251 -22.85 4.26 6.46
C GLY A 251 -24.20 3.73 6.95
N VAL A 252 -24.36 2.41 7.11
CA VAL A 252 -25.61 1.75 7.54
C VAL A 252 -25.44 1.06 8.90
N GLY A 253 -24.59 1.62 9.78
CA GLY A 253 -24.33 1.14 11.14
C GLY A 253 -24.63 2.19 12.19
#